data_AF-K8X5Y0-F1
#
_entry.id   AF-K8X5Y0-F1
#
_cell.length_a   1.000
_cell.length_b   1.000
_cell.length_c   1.000
_cell.angle_alpha   90.00
_cell.angle_beta   90.00
_cell.angle_gamma   90.00
#
_symmetry.space_group_name_H-M   'P 1'
#
loop_
_entity.id
_entity.type
_entity.pdbx_description
1 polymer ?
#
loop_
_entity_poly.entity_id
_entity_poly.type
_entity_poly.pdbx_seq_one_letter_code
_entity_poly.pdbx_strand_id
1 'polypeptide(L)' 'MKLHFPELHKPAWKNDALWSPSYFAGSVGGAPLGVLKRYIEQQNRPH' A
#
# COMPACT_ATOMS: atom_id res chain seq x y z
N MET A 1 -14.90 -9.57 8.54
CA MET A 1 -14.79 -8.36 9.40
C MET A 1 -15.95 -8.26 10.40
N LYS A 2 -17.22 -8.12 9.95
CA LYS A 2 -18.39 -8.00 10.85
C LYS A 2 -18.54 -9.17 11.85
N LEU A 3 -18.26 -10.39 11.41
CA LEU A 3 -18.34 -11.60 12.25
C LEU A 3 -17.24 -11.70 13.32
N HIS A 4 -16.08 -11.06 13.08
CA HIS A 4 -14.91 -11.17 13.97
C HIS A 4 -14.76 -9.97 14.92
N PHE A 5 -15.38 -8.84 14.58
CA PHE A 5 -15.33 -7.59 15.36
C PHE A 5 -16.72 -6.95 15.45
N PRO A 6 -17.65 -7.55 16.22
CA PRO A 6 -19.03 -7.04 16.36
C PRO A 6 -19.11 -5.67 17.04
N GLU A 7 -18.14 -5.31 17.88
CA GLU A 7 -18.04 -4.03 18.58
C GLU A 7 -17.85 -2.84 17.63
N LEU A 8 -17.24 -3.08 16.47
CA LEU A 8 -17.01 -2.05 15.47
C LEU A 8 -18.27 -1.74 14.66
N HIS A 9 -19.33 -2.56 14.76
CA HIS A 9 -20.50 -2.50 13.88
C HIS A 9 -21.25 -1.17 13.91
N LYS A 10 -21.47 -0.59 15.10
CA LYS A 10 -22.15 0.70 15.25
C LYS A 10 -21.25 1.93 15.02
N PRO A 11 -20.02 2.00 15.57
CA PRO A 11 -19.20 3.20 15.43
C PRO A 11 -18.49 3.32 14.08
N ALA A 12 -18.16 2.21 13.41
CA ALA A 12 -17.31 2.23 12.22
C ALA A 12 -18.05 2.01 10.90
N TRP A 13 -19.28 1.48 10.92
CA TRP A 13 -20.02 1.18 9.69
C TRP A 13 -21.08 2.24 9.44
N LYS A 14 -21.03 2.84 8.26
CA LYS A 14 -22.05 3.76 7.77
C LYS A 14 -22.75 3.09 6.59
N ASN A 15 -24.09 3.00 6.63
CA ASN A 15 -24.88 2.33 5.60
C ASN A 15 -24.39 0.90 5.29
N ASP A 16 -24.11 0.12 6.33
CA ASP A 16 -23.60 -1.25 6.24
C ASP A 16 -22.23 -1.45 5.56
N ALA A 17 -21.51 -0.36 5.25
CA ALA A 17 -20.17 -0.38 4.68
C ALA A 17 -19.13 0.20 5.65
N LEU A 18 -17.94 -0.40 5.67
CA LEU A 18 -16.80 0.06 6.48
C LEU A 18 -15.98 1.13 5.75
N TRP A 19 -15.93 1.05 4.42
CA TRP A 19 -15.18 1.95 3.57
C TRP A 19 -16.11 2.60 2.54
N SER A 20 -15.74 3.79 2.09
CA SER A 20 -16.37 4.39 0.91
C SER A 20 -16.25 3.45 -0.29
N PRO A 21 -17.25 3.36 -1.17
CA PRO A 21 -17.15 2.58 -2.41
C PRO A 21 -16.07 3.13 -3.36
N SER A 22 -15.61 4.36 -3.15
CA SER A 22 -14.50 4.95 -3.88
C SER A 22 -13.16 4.39 -3.40
N TYR A 23 -12.30 4.01 -4.34
CA TYR A 23 -10.93 3.60 -4.08
C TYR A 23 -9.95 4.38 -4.97
N PHE A 24 -8.75 4.60 -4.48
CA PHE A 24 -7.64 5.13 -5.28
C PHE A 24 -6.70 3.96 -5.61
N ALA A 25 -6.45 3.76 -6.91
CA ALA A 25 -5.46 2.80 -7.39
C ALA A 25 -4.44 3.56 -8.25
N GLY A 26 -3.19 3.56 -7.81
CA GLY A 26 -2.07 4.16 -8.53
C GLY A 26 -0.90 3.19 -8.55
N SER A 27 -0.20 3.10 -9.67
CA SER A 27 1.06 2.37 -9.74
C SER A 27 2.10 3.11 -8.93
N VAL A 28 2.63 2.49 -7.88
CA VAL A 28 3.93 2.90 -7.35
C VAL A 28 4.97 2.48 -8.37
N GLY A 29 5.56 3.47 -9.05
CA GLY A 29 6.67 3.26 -9.96
C GLY A 29 7.87 2.73 -9.19
N GLY A 30 7.91 1.43 -8.95
CA GLY A 30 9.11 0.76 -8.48
C GLY A 30 10.15 0.99 -9.56
N ALA A 31 11.24 1.66 -9.22
CA ALA A 31 12.43 1.64 -10.04
C ALA A 31 12.67 0.16 -10.40
N PRO A 32 12.61 -0.23 -11.70
CA PRO A 32 12.79 -1.62 -12.08
C PRO A 32 14.06 -2.15 -11.42
N LEU A 33 14.12 -3.44 -11.07
CA LEU A 33 15.34 -4.03 -10.49
C LEU A 33 16.62 -3.66 -11.28
N GLY A 34 16.49 -3.40 -12.60
CA GLY A 34 17.55 -2.86 -13.44
C GLY A 34 18.09 -1.48 -13.03
N VAL A 35 17.25 -0.56 -12.55
CA VAL A 35 17.67 0.75 -12.02
C VAL A 35 18.44 0.59 -10.71
N LEU A 36 17.98 -0.28 -9.81
CA LEU A 36 18.70 -0.58 -8.56
C LEU A 36 20.05 -1.25 -8.82
N LYS A 37 20.09 -2.19 -9.77
CA LYS A 37 21.32 -2.84 -10.22
C LYS A 37 22.31 -1.82 -10.80
N ARG A 38 21.83 -0.92 -11.67
CA ARG A 38 22.64 0.14 -12.28
C ARG A 38 23.16 1.14 -11.26
N TYR A 39 22.37 1.46 -10.24
CA TYR A 39 22.79 2.32 -9.12
C TYR A 39 23.94 1.69 -8.32
N ILE A 40 23.86 0.39 -7.99
CA ILE A 40 24.90 -0.33 -7.24
C ILE A 40 26.19 -0.47 -8.06
N GLU A 41 26.09 -0.75 -9.36
CA GLU A 41 27.23 -0.88 -10.27
C GLU A 41 27.98 0.44 -10.49
N GLN A 42 27.24 1.57 -10.51
CA GLN A 42 27.81 2.91 -10.74
C GLN A 42 28.30 3.58 -9.46
N GLN A 43 28.08 2.98 -8.28
CA GLN A 43 28.55 3.54 -7.02
C GLN A 43 30.08 3.41 -6.93
N ASN A 44 30.78 4.55 -6.84
CA ASN A 44 32.21 4.57 -6.55
C ASN A 44 32.48 3.86 -5.22
N ARG A 45 33.33 2.83 -5.26
CA ARG A 45 33.75 2.13 -4.05
C ARG A 45 34.84 2.95 -3.38
N PRO A 46 34.73 3.25 -2.08
CA PRO A 46 35.83 3.88 -1.34
C PRO A 46 37.06 2.97 -1.36
N HIS A 47 38.25 3.59 -1.41
CA HIS A 47 39.55 2.91 -1.36
C HIS A 47 39.84 2.31 0.01
#